data_AF-A0A2V5X7E7-F1
#
_entry.id   AF-A0A2V5X7E7-F1
#
_cell.length_a   1.000
_cell.length_b   1.000
_cell.length_c   1.000
_cell.angle_alpha   90.00
_cell.angle_beta   90.00
_cell.angle_gamma   90.00
#
_symmetry.space_group_name_H-M   'P 1'
#
loop_
_entity.id
_entity.type
_entity.pdbx_description
1 polymer ?
#
loop_
_entity_poly.entity_id
_entity_poly.type
_entity_poly.pdbx_seq_one_letter_code
_entity_poly.pdbx_strand_id
1 'polypeptide(L)'
;MEGPLDPATRPSRLPALTHITVVLLLSLSFISGLGVWCGEILQARSLETPAWLHSSLIYGVRYGHILNPRTGYPIQGVAACTVIAPTCMESDAMATACLVYGVEKSLAKFGGRYPMRFTLMPTNSLDQIWPLRQTITFGAER
;
A
#
# COMPACT_ATOMS: atom_id res chain seq x y z
N MET A 1 -33.07 -31.56 -49.72
CA MET A 1 -33.13 -30.91 -48.40
C MET A 1 -31.73 -30.95 -47.83
N GLU A 2 -30.97 -29.86 -47.98
CA GLU A 2 -29.68 -29.74 -47.28
C GLU A 2 -29.94 -29.11 -45.90
N GLY A 3 -29.38 -29.72 -44.85
CA GLY A 3 -29.59 -29.31 -43.46
C GLY A 3 -28.94 -27.95 -43.13
N PRO A 4 -29.26 -27.38 -41.95
CA PRO A 4 -28.67 -26.11 -41.52
C PRO A 4 -27.15 -26.24 -41.43
N LEU A 5 -26.44 -25.37 -42.17
CA LEU A 5 -24.99 -25.32 -42.23
C LEU A 5 -24.41 -25.04 -40.83
N ASP A 6 -23.57 -25.95 -40.34
CA ASP A 6 -22.87 -25.79 -39.06
C ASP A 6 -21.81 -24.67 -39.17
N PRO A 7 -21.93 -23.56 -38.42
CA PRO A 7 -20.97 -22.46 -38.47
C PRO A 7 -19.54 -22.87 -38.08
N ALA A 8 -19.34 -23.97 -37.35
CA ALA A 8 -18.02 -24.48 -36.96
C ALA A 8 -17.25 -25.16 -38.10
N THR A 9 -17.94 -25.59 -39.16
CA THR A 9 -17.33 -26.27 -40.32
C THR A 9 -17.01 -25.33 -41.47
N ARG A 10 -17.26 -24.03 -41.31
CA ARG A 10 -17.05 -23.03 -42.37
C ARG A 10 -15.54 -22.76 -42.54
N PRO A 11 -14.92 -23.12 -43.68
CA PRO A 11 -13.51 -22.78 -43.93
C PRO A 11 -13.36 -21.25 -43.94
N SER A 12 -12.34 -20.73 -43.27
CA SER A 12 -12.04 -19.29 -43.29
C SER A 12 -11.80 -18.85 -44.74
N ARG A 13 -12.62 -17.94 -45.25
CA ARG A 13 -12.51 -17.42 -46.63
C ARG A 13 -11.38 -16.40 -46.81
N LEU A 14 -10.50 -16.27 -45.84
CA LEU A 14 -9.44 -15.28 -45.83
C LEU A 14 -8.18 -15.85 -46.51
N PRO A 15 -7.53 -15.11 -47.43
CA PRO A 15 -6.30 -15.55 -48.07
C PRO A 15 -5.24 -15.93 -47.03
N ALA A 16 -4.44 -16.98 -47.28
CA ALA A 16 -3.39 -17.44 -46.36
C ALA A 16 -2.46 -16.30 -45.91
N LEU A 17 -2.17 -15.34 -46.80
CA LEU A 17 -1.40 -14.14 -46.50
C LEU A 17 -2.04 -13.32 -45.36
N THR A 18 -3.36 -13.11 -45.38
CA THR A 18 -4.05 -12.35 -44.33
C THR A 18 -4.03 -13.06 -42.98
N HIS A 19 -4.13 -14.40 -42.96
CA HIS A 19 -3.97 -15.19 -41.75
C HIS A 19 -2.56 -15.04 -41.15
N ILE A 20 -1.53 -15.14 -41.98
CA ILE A 20 -0.13 -14.97 -41.55
C ILE A 20 0.09 -13.57 -40.99
N THR A 21 -0.41 -12.53 -41.67
CA THR A 21 -0.28 -11.14 -41.22
C THR A 21 -0.95 -10.92 -39.86
N VAL A 22 -2.16 -11.43 -39.65
CA VAL A 22 -2.88 -11.29 -38.37
C VAL A 22 -2.12 -11.99 -37.24
N VAL A 23 -1.60 -13.20 -37.47
CA VAL A 23 -0.81 -13.93 -36.47
C VAL A 23 0.47 -13.18 -36.11
N LEU A 24 1.17 -12.60 -37.10
CA LEU A 24 2.36 -11.80 -36.86
C LEU A 24 2.06 -10.53 -36.04
N LEU A 25 0.98 -9.81 -36.36
CA LEU A 25 0.58 -8.60 -35.63
C LEU A 25 0.18 -8.91 -34.18
N LEU A 26 -0.54 -10.01 -33.95
CA LEU A 26 -0.90 -10.45 -32.59
C LEU A 26 0.34 -10.87 -31.79
N SER A 27 1.28 -11.57 -32.43
CA SER A 27 2.54 -11.98 -31.80
C SER A 27 3.39 -10.77 -31.41
N LEU A 28 3.46 -9.75 -32.27
CA LEU A 28 4.20 -8.52 -32.01
C LEU A 28 3.60 -7.72 -30.84
N SER A 29 2.26 -7.66 -30.74
CA SER A 29 1.55 -7.04 -29.62
C SER A 29 1.82 -7.75 -28.28
N PHE A 30 1.87 -9.08 -28.30
CA PHE A 30 2.19 -9.84 -27.09
C PHE A 30 3.64 -9.60 -26.62
N ILE A 31 4.59 -9.57 -27.55
CA ILE A 31 6.01 -9.31 -27.25
C ILE A 31 6.22 -7.89 -26.72
N SER A 32 5.54 -6.89 -27.29
CA SER A 32 5.62 -5.51 -26.77
C SER A 32 5.01 -5.40 -25.37
N GLY A 33 3.91 -6.10 -25.11
CA GLY A 33 3.31 -6.19 -23.77
C GLY A 33 4.27 -6.79 -22.73
N LEU A 34 4.98 -7.86 -23.08
CA LEU A 34 6.02 -8.43 -22.21
C LEU A 34 7.18 -7.47 -21.96
N GLY A 35 7.58 -6.69 -22.97
CA GLY A 35 8.62 -5.67 -22.84
C GLY A 35 8.21 -4.55 -21.88
N VAL A 36 6.98 -4.05 -22.00
CA VAL A 36 6.41 -3.05 -21.07
C VAL A 36 6.32 -3.62 -19.66
N TRP A 37 5.78 -4.82 -19.49
CA TRP A 37 5.66 -5.47 -18.17
C TRP A 37 7.04 -5.71 -17.52
N CYS A 38 8.03 -6.14 -18.30
CA CYS A 38 9.41 -6.28 -17.83
C CYS A 38 10.02 -4.93 -17.45
N GLY A 39 9.77 -3.88 -18.25
CA GLY A 39 10.17 -2.51 -17.95
C GLY A 39 9.55 -2.00 -16.63
N GLU A 40 8.27 -2.25 -16.41
CA GLU A 40 7.58 -1.94 -15.15
C GLU A 40 8.16 -2.72 -13.97
N ILE A 41 8.51 -4.00 -14.14
CA ILE A 41 9.20 -4.79 -13.09
C ILE A 41 10.58 -4.22 -12.78
N LEU A 42 11.37 -3.85 -13.79
CA LEU A 42 12.68 -3.24 -13.61
C LEU A 42 12.59 -1.86 -12.96
N GLN A 43 11.56 -1.07 -13.33
CA GLN A 43 11.26 0.21 -12.71
C GLN A 43 10.79 0.04 -11.26
N ALA A 44 9.99 -0.99 -10.96
CA ALA A 44 9.59 -1.34 -9.60
C ALA A 44 10.76 -1.85 -8.74
N ARG A 45 11.80 -2.43 -9.34
CA ARG A 45 13.03 -2.85 -8.64
C ARG A 45 14.00 -1.70 -8.39
N SER A 46 13.97 -0.64 -9.20
CA SER A 46 14.82 0.56 -9.05
C SER A 46 14.16 1.65 -8.21
N LEU A 47 12.83 1.68 -8.15
CA LEU A 47 12.07 2.47 -7.20
C LEU A 47 11.93 1.65 -5.91
N GLU A 48 12.84 1.86 -4.96
CA GLU A 48 12.80 1.15 -3.68
C GLU A 48 11.50 1.35 -2.88
N THR A 49 10.66 2.32 -3.23
CA THR A 49 9.26 2.43 -2.75
C THR A 49 8.46 3.37 -3.67
N PRO A 50 7.12 3.29 -3.73
CA PRO A 50 6.32 4.29 -4.44
C PRO A 50 6.41 5.68 -3.78
N ALA A 51 6.43 6.74 -4.59
CA ALA A 51 6.62 8.14 -4.15
C ALA A 51 5.61 8.64 -3.09
N TRP A 52 4.42 8.06 -3.02
CA TRP A 52 3.40 8.38 -2.03
C TRP A 52 3.57 7.64 -0.69
N LEU A 53 4.40 6.60 -0.64
CA LEU A 53 4.78 5.88 0.59
C LEU A 53 6.05 6.46 1.25
N HIS A 54 6.81 7.26 0.50
CA HIS A 54 7.85 8.14 1.02
C HIS A 54 7.18 9.29 1.78
N SER A 55 6.84 9.09 3.05
CA SER A 55 6.79 10.27 3.92
C SER A 55 8.23 10.78 4.04
N SER A 56 8.61 11.68 3.12
CA SER A 56 9.80 12.51 3.11
C SER A 56 11.04 11.85 3.73
N LEU A 57 11.63 10.85 3.06
CA LEU A 57 12.94 10.34 3.44
C LEU A 57 14.00 11.36 2.99
N ILE A 58 14.59 12.10 3.93
CA ILE A 58 15.69 13.05 3.66
C ILE A 58 16.91 12.54 4.42
N TYR A 59 18.00 12.24 3.71
CA TYR A 59 19.23 11.63 4.26
C TYR A 59 18.98 10.32 5.05
N GLY A 60 18.03 9.48 4.62
CA GLY A 60 17.70 8.22 5.28
C GLY A 60 16.80 8.37 6.52
N VAL A 61 16.39 9.61 6.87
CA VAL A 61 15.45 9.88 7.97
C VAL A 61 14.05 10.13 7.41
N ARG A 62 13.06 9.37 7.91
CA ARG A 62 11.66 9.48 7.47
C ARG A 62 10.99 10.64 8.17
N TYR A 63 10.58 11.67 7.45
CA TYR A 63 9.87 12.82 8.00
C TYR A 63 8.36 12.68 7.75
N GLY A 64 7.60 12.61 8.85
CA GLY A 64 6.13 12.67 8.80
C GLY A 64 5.61 14.10 8.63
N HIS A 65 4.32 14.23 8.32
CA HIS A 65 3.62 15.52 8.28
C HIS A 65 3.17 16.00 9.67
N ILE A 66 3.26 15.14 10.69
CA ILE A 66 2.94 15.49 12.07
C ILE A 66 4.20 16.01 12.76
N LEU A 67 4.09 17.22 13.30
CA LEU A 67 5.19 17.92 13.96
C LEU A 67 5.05 17.85 15.47
N ASN A 68 6.19 17.77 16.16
CA ASN A 68 6.23 18.00 17.59
C ASN A 68 6.16 19.53 17.84
N PRO A 69 5.11 20.05 18.49
CA PRO A 69 4.92 21.49 18.67
C PRO A 69 5.98 22.14 19.57
N ARG A 70 6.69 21.35 20.39
CA ARG A 70 7.77 21.88 21.26
C ARG A 70 9.08 22.07 20.52
N THR A 71 9.35 21.23 19.53
CA THR A 71 10.65 21.22 18.83
C THR A 71 10.55 21.74 17.40
N GLY A 72 9.36 21.76 16.81
CA GLY A 72 9.14 22.07 15.39
C GLY A 72 9.57 20.94 14.44
N TYR A 73 10.16 19.87 14.96
CA TYR A 73 10.61 18.74 14.14
C TYR A 73 9.54 17.67 13.99
N PRO A 74 9.50 16.95 12.85
CA PRO A 74 8.61 15.82 12.67
C PRO A 74 8.83 14.71 13.70
N ILE A 75 7.74 14.08 14.12
CA ILE A 75 7.79 12.91 15.02
C ILE A 75 8.50 11.72 14.35
N GLN A 76 9.13 10.86 15.15
CA GLN A 76 9.92 9.72 14.68
C GLN A 76 9.49 8.42 15.38
N GLY A 77 9.74 7.27 14.74
CA GLY A 77 9.61 5.94 15.35
C GLY A 77 8.20 5.33 15.40
N VAL A 78 7.15 6.11 15.17
CA VAL A 78 5.77 5.62 15.08
C VAL A 78 5.24 5.76 13.66
N ALA A 79 4.75 4.65 13.10
CA ALA A 79 4.19 4.57 11.76
C ALA A 79 2.73 5.02 11.72
N ALA A 80 1.95 4.52 12.68
CA ALA A 80 0.53 4.76 12.80
C ALA A 80 0.08 4.63 14.26
N CYS A 81 -0.96 5.38 14.62
CA CYS A 81 -1.68 5.25 15.87
C CYS A 81 -3.18 5.14 15.54
N THR A 82 -3.84 4.16 16.12
CA THR A 82 -5.28 3.97 16.02
C THR A 82 -5.86 4.03 17.42
N VAL A 83 -6.87 4.89 17.62
CA VAL A 83 -7.55 5.07 18.90
C VAL A 83 -9.04 4.81 18.72
N ILE A 84 -9.63 4.01 19.59
CA ILE A 84 -11.08 3.77 19.59
C ILE A 84 -11.72 4.71 20.61
N ALA A 85 -12.64 5.57 20.17
CA ALA A 85 -13.35 6.52 20.99
C ALA A 85 -14.85 6.56 20.62
N PRO A 86 -15.73 7.09 21.49
CA PRO A 86 -17.18 7.19 21.21
C PRO A 86 -17.51 8.02 19.95
N THR A 87 -16.65 8.98 19.61
CA THR A 87 -16.84 9.85 18.44
C THR A 87 -15.62 9.85 17.53
N CYS A 88 -15.84 10.05 16.22
CA CYS A 88 -14.76 10.14 15.24
C CYS A 88 -13.81 11.31 15.53
N MET A 89 -14.35 12.45 15.99
CA MET A 89 -13.56 13.64 16.31
C MET A 89 -12.61 13.39 17.48
N GLU A 90 -13.08 12.72 18.54
CA GLU A 90 -12.22 12.35 19.67
C GLU A 90 -11.15 11.33 19.23
N SER A 91 -11.51 10.35 18.40
CA SER A 91 -10.57 9.35 17.89
C SER A 91 -9.43 10.02 17.11
N ASP A 92 -9.76 10.92 16.20
CA ASP A 92 -8.78 11.64 15.36
C ASP A 92 -7.88 12.57 16.18
N ALA A 93 -8.47 13.37 17.07
CA ALA A 93 -7.73 14.27 17.96
C ALA A 93 -6.80 13.48 18.90
N MET A 94 -7.28 12.38 19.46
CA MET A 94 -6.47 11.52 20.34
C MET A 94 -5.38 10.79 19.58
N ALA A 95 -5.62 10.29 18.37
CA ALA A 95 -4.59 9.65 17.55
C ALA A 95 -3.43 10.62 17.28
N THR A 96 -3.74 11.86 16.89
CA THR A 96 -2.74 12.91 16.67
C THR A 96 -2.00 13.27 17.96
N ALA A 97 -2.72 13.44 19.08
CA ALA A 97 -2.10 13.72 20.37
C ALA A 97 -1.17 12.59 20.81
N CYS A 98 -1.59 11.34 20.67
CA CYS A 98 -0.81 10.15 21.02
C CYS A 98 0.46 10.01 20.17
N LEU A 99 0.39 10.36 18.89
CA LEU A 99 1.55 10.42 18.00
C LEU A 99 2.59 11.43 18.47
N VAL A 100 2.15 12.59 18.97
CA VAL A 100 3.04 13.63 19.54
C VAL A 100 3.59 13.24 20.92
N TYR A 101 2.77 12.61 21.77
CA TYR A 101 3.19 12.17 23.11
C TYR A 101 4.16 10.97 23.07
N GLY A 102 4.06 10.14 22.04
CA GLY A 102 4.79 8.87 21.91
C GLY A 102 4.12 7.73 22.66
N VAL A 103 4.51 6.50 22.33
CA VAL A 103 3.82 5.26 22.73
C VAL A 103 3.70 5.11 24.25
N GLU A 104 4.82 5.13 24.98
CA GLU A 104 4.82 4.84 26.42
C GLU A 104 4.00 5.87 27.22
N LYS A 105 4.18 7.15 26.92
CA LYS A 105 3.46 8.23 27.62
C LYS A 105 1.96 8.19 27.32
N SER A 106 1.60 7.83 26.09
CA SER A 106 0.21 7.73 25.68
C SER A 106 -0.49 6.53 26.35
N LEU A 107 0.16 5.37 26.35
CA LEU A 107 -0.36 4.18 27.03
C LEU A 107 -0.54 4.43 28.54
N ALA A 108 0.45 5.04 29.20
CA ALA A 108 0.38 5.33 30.63
C ALA A 108 -0.70 6.37 30.98
N LYS A 109 -0.86 7.41 30.16
CA LYS A 109 -1.77 8.53 30.47
C LYS A 109 -3.21 8.30 30.02
N PHE A 110 -3.39 7.62 28.88
CA PHE A 110 -4.68 7.51 28.20
C PHE A 110 -5.16 6.07 28.02
N GLY A 111 -4.29 5.06 28.19
CA GLY A 111 -4.62 3.66 27.91
C GLY A 111 -5.74 3.08 28.78
N GLY A 112 -5.99 3.66 29.96
CA GLY A 112 -7.14 3.29 30.80
C GLY A 112 -8.48 3.86 30.32
N ARG A 113 -8.49 4.90 29.48
CA ARG A 113 -9.70 5.59 29.00
C ARG A 113 -10.03 5.23 27.56
N TYR A 114 -9.02 5.16 26.70
CA TYR A 114 -9.18 4.89 25.29
C TYR A 114 -8.35 3.67 24.89
N PRO A 115 -8.98 2.62 24.32
CA PRO A 115 -8.23 1.56 23.67
C PRO A 115 -7.43 2.14 22.51
N MET A 116 -6.15 1.80 22.45
CA MET A 116 -5.25 2.30 21.40
C MET A 116 -4.24 1.26 20.95
N ARG A 117 -3.84 1.35 19.68
CA ARG A 117 -2.81 0.54 19.05
C ARG A 117 -1.84 1.45 18.30
N PHE A 118 -0.56 1.15 18.45
CA PHE A 118 0.56 1.78 17.78
C PHE A 118 1.23 0.76 16.88
N THR A 119 1.50 1.18 15.65
CA THR A 119 2.39 0.47 14.73
C THR A 119 3.70 1.23 14.71
N LEU A 120 4.78 0.56 15.06
CA LEU A 120 6.12 1.12 15.16
C LEU A 120 6.88 0.88 13.86
N MET A 121 7.77 1.81 13.51
CA MET A 121 8.68 1.58 12.39
C MET A 121 9.76 0.57 12.80
N PRO A 122 10.06 -0.42 11.95
CA PRO A 122 11.24 -1.25 12.14
C PRO A 122 12.50 -0.39 12.01
N THR A 123 13.44 -0.55 12.95
CA THR A 123 14.63 0.30 13.02
C THR A 123 15.69 -0.06 11.97
N ASN A 124 15.71 -1.31 11.46
CA ASN A 124 16.83 -1.83 10.68
C ASN A 124 16.51 -2.59 9.38
N SER A 125 15.26 -2.69 8.92
CA SER A 125 14.95 -3.26 7.58
C SER A 125 13.51 -3.04 7.15
N LEU A 126 13.29 -2.89 5.83
CA LEU A 126 11.94 -2.82 5.24
C LEU A 126 11.21 -4.18 5.25
N ASP A 127 11.96 -5.28 5.41
CA ASP A 127 11.43 -6.65 5.45
C ASP A 127 11.02 -7.13 6.85
N GLN A 128 11.12 -6.27 7.87
CA GLN A 128 10.72 -6.63 9.24
C GLN A 128 9.21 -6.49 9.47
N ILE A 129 8.63 -7.44 10.21
CA ILE A 129 7.28 -7.34 10.75
C ILE A 129 7.23 -6.08 11.63
N TRP A 130 6.32 -5.17 11.32
CA TRP A 130 6.20 -3.89 12.02
C TRP A 130 5.79 -4.14 13.48
N PRO A 131 6.64 -3.77 14.47
CA PRO A 131 6.32 -4.05 15.86
C PRO A 131 5.06 -3.30 16.29
N LEU A 132 4.22 -3.98 17.07
CA LEU A 132 2.95 -3.44 17.54
C LEU A 132 2.99 -3.24 19.05
N ARG A 133 2.41 -2.14 19.52
CA ARG A 133 2.14 -1.89 20.94
C ARG A 133 0.68 -1.48 21.09
N GLN A 134 -0.06 -2.13 21.96
CA GLN A 134 -1.49 -1.86 22.12
C GLN A 134 -1.93 -2.03 23.57
N THR A 135 -3.03 -1.36 23.91
CA THR A 135 -3.75 -1.62 25.16
C THR A 135 -4.45 -2.98 25.09
N ILE A 136 -4.56 -3.67 26.22
CA ILE A 136 -5.26 -4.97 26.32
C ILE A 136 -6.73 -4.92 25.87
N THR A 137 -7.36 -3.74 25.98
CA THR A 137 -8.77 -3.51 25.61
C THR A 137 -8.96 -3.21 24.13
N PHE A 138 -7.87 -3.13 23.34
CA PHE A 138 -7.97 -2.81 21.92
C PHE A 138 -8.53 -3.99 21.13
N GLY A 139 -9.70 -3.82 20.52
CA GLY A 139 -10.39 -4.89 19.79
C GLY A 139 -11.13 -5.89 20.68
N ALA A 140 -11.18 -5.69 22.00
CA ALA A 140 -12.11 -6.42 22.85
C ALA A 140 -13.54 -5.93 22.57
N GLU A 141 -14.44 -6.85 22.25
CA GLU A 141 -15.87 -6.54 22.13
C GLU A 141 -16.36 -5.98 23.48
N ARG A 142 -17.09 -4.86 23.44
CA ARG A 142 -17.72 -4.25 24.61
C ARG A 142 -19.11 -4.82 24.84
#